data_AF-A0A448L556-F1
#
_entry.id   AF-A0A448L556-F1
#
_cell.length_a   1.000
_cell.length_b   1.000
_cell.length_c   1.000
_cell.angle_alpha   90.00
_cell.angle_beta   90.00
_cell.angle_gamma   90.00
#
_symmetry.space_group_name_H-M   'P 1'
#
loop_
_entity.id
_entity.type
_entity.pdbx_description
1 polymer ?
#
loop_
_entity_poly.entity_id
_entity_poly.type
_entity_poly.pdbx_seq_one_letter_code
_entity_poly.pdbx_strand_id
1 'polypeptide(L)'
;MEIRTIQKDRKEGASKFNLRHTLLYAGKGLPDSNIKEQLRRRSICVVIPTYNNGGTIKAVVEKTLCYCDDVIVVADGCTDNTMDILHGIAHITIVSYPQNKGKGHALKMGFRKALEAGFSYAITLDGDGQHYPEDILLFLKANQEFPQSLIIGNRQLEGADRSGGSKFANQFSNFWFYVQTGRALKDTQTGYRLYPLRKLHGLSLLTSRYEAELELLVFASWHGVKIVSVPVGVYYPPRAERVSHFRPGVDFARISMLNTVLCILAVVYGMPLRLGRLFMLFLRTAYSLLFFLFFTLVIFTPFVWIYTRFGKMTEKKRYRLHLLIYHASRFVMIHHGIPGTKFHYKMPDGLDFNTPRIIICNHQSHLDLMCQLVFTPKIVFLTNAWVWNNPFYGSLIRNAEYLPVKEGIEEIMPHLRSLIERGYSIAVYPEGTRSKDCRIGRFHQGAFYLAKEFNLEVLPMYLYGPGKILPKTSYHLHKGTFCIEVDKPLTQNELSAMGDLKKQASTMRRRYIQKYEEIANRLEQ
;
A
#
# COMPACT_ATOMS: atom_id res chain seq x y z
N MET A 1 35.57 -24.26 -42.94
CA MET A 1 35.37 -24.87 -41.61
C MET A 1 35.34 -23.72 -40.63
N GLU A 2 34.36 -23.70 -39.73
CA GLU A 2 33.85 -22.50 -39.01
C GLU A 2 33.01 -21.57 -39.91
N ILE A 3 31.92 -20.90 -39.49
CA ILE A 3 30.88 -20.96 -38.44
C ILE A 3 30.13 -19.63 -38.66
N ARG A 4 28.79 -19.59 -38.51
CA ARG A 4 27.93 -18.36 -38.51
C ARG A 4 27.94 -17.62 -39.86
N THR A 5 26.82 -17.49 -40.54
CA THR A 5 25.66 -16.70 -40.15
C THR A 5 24.61 -16.90 -41.27
N ILE A 6 23.31 -16.73 -40.98
CA ILE A 6 22.20 -16.44 -41.95
C ILE A 6 20.96 -17.38 -41.90
N GLN A 7 20.91 -18.45 -41.09
CA GLN A 7 19.68 -19.28 -41.03
C GLN A 7 19.04 -19.53 -39.65
N LYS A 8 19.24 -18.66 -38.63
CA LYS A 8 18.66 -18.91 -37.29
C LYS A 8 17.96 -17.73 -36.59
N ASP A 9 17.32 -16.81 -37.31
CA ASP A 9 16.62 -15.64 -36.72
C ASP A 9 15.09 -15.58 -36.94
N ARG A 10 14.42 -16.73 -37.12
CA ARG A 10 12.94 -16.77 -37.24
C ARG A 10 12.16 -17.60 -36.21
N LYS A 11 12.78 -18.02 -35.09
CA LYS A 11 12.08 -18.82 -34.06
C LYS A 11 12.35 -18.50 -32.58
N GLU A 12 12.98 -17.38 -32.22
CA GLU A 12 13.31 -17.10 -30.80
C GLU A 12 12.43 -16.06 -30.07
N GLY A 13 11.47 -15.40 -30.73
CA GLY A 13 10.60 -14.41 -30.08
C GLY A 13 9.41 -14.98 -29.29
N ALA A 14 8.85 -16.12 -29.72
CA ALA A 14 7.59 -16.66 -29.16
C ALA A 14 7.79 -17.69 -28.03
N SER A 15 9.02 -18.16 -27.80
CA SER A 15 9.32 -19.23 -26.83
C SER A 15 9.72 -18.72 -25.43
N LYS A 16 10.43 -17.58 -25.34
CA LYS A 16 10.88 -17.04 -24.03
C LYS A 16 9.76 -16.44 -23.17
N PHE A 17 8.65 -16.05 -23.77
CA PHE A 17 7.54 -15.41 -23.06
C PHE A 17 6.59 -16.44 -22.43
N ASN A 18 6.26 -17.50 -23.18
CA ASN A 18 5.53 -18.65 -22.65
C ASN A 18 6.31 -19.33 -21.53
N LEU A 19 7.65 -19.42 -21.64
CA LEU A 19 8.45 -20.00 -20.56
C LEU A 19 8.40 -19.18 -19.26
N ARG A 20 8.25 -17.84 -19.27
CA ARG A 20 8.17 -17.05 -18.02
C ARG A 20 6.81 -17.14 -17.33
N HIS A 21 5.72 -17.19 -18.09
CA HIS A 21 4.36 -17.36 -17.56
C HIS A 21 4.15 -18.80 -17.07
N THR A 22 4.62 -19.77 -17.85
CA THR A 22 4.65 -21.19 -17.49
C THR A 22 5.64 -21.43 -16.33
N LEU A 23 6.85 -20.86 -16.27
CA LEU A 23 7.74 -21.09 -15.12
C LEU A 23 7.29 -20.39 -13.82
N LEU A 24 6.43 -19.37 -13.88
CA LEU A 24 5.82 -18.77 -12.68
C LEU A 24 4.72 -19.65 -12.07
N TYR A 25 4.11 -20.56 -12.84
CA TYR A 25 2.90 -21.31 -12.44
C TYR A 25 2.87 -22.82 -12.79
N ALA A 26 3.79 -23.35 -13.60
CA ALA A 26 3.83 -24.74 -14.07
C ALA A 26 4.52 -25.70 -13.09
N GLY A 27 4.24 -25.51 -11.81
CA GLY A 27 4.71 -26.39 -10.75
C GLY A 27 3.85 -26.40 -9.51
N LYS A 28 2.64 -25.82 -9.55
CA LYS A 28 1.76 -25.79 -8.38
C LYS A 28 0.40 -26.35 -8.75
N GLY A 29 -0.03 -27.37 -8.01
CA GLY A 29 -1.42 -27.79 -7.96
C GLY A 29 -2.33 -26.66 -7.48
N LEU A 30 -3.56 -27.00 -7.10
CA LEU A 30 -4.55 -26.09 -6.54
C LEU A 30 -3.90 -24.94 -5.73
N PRO A 31 -4.33 -23.67 -5.94
CA PRO A 31 -3.76 -22.55 -5.22
C PRO A 31 -3.79 -22.82 -3.72
N ASP A 32 -2.63 -22.61 -3.09
CA ASP A 32 -2.40 -22.78 -1.67
C ASP A 32 -3.53 -22.07 -0.89
N SER A 33 -4.12 -22.75 0.11
CA SER A 33 -5.20 -22.23 0.99
C SER A 33 -4.94 -20.79 1.48
N ASN A 34 -3.66 -20.44 1.56
CA ASN A 34 -3.08 -19.14 1.80
C ASN A 34 -3.66 -17.99 0.91
N ILE A 35 -3.96 -18.19 -0.37
CA ILE A 35 -4.43 -17.11 -1.26
C ILE A 35 -5.85 -16.64 -0.88
N LYS A 36 -6.76 -17.59 -0.69
CA LYS A 36 -8.15 -17.32 -0.30
C LYS A 36 -8.19 -16.55 1.01
N GLU A 37 -7.39 -16.99 1.97
CA GLU A 37 -7.24 -16.31 3.25
C GLU A 37 -6.65 -14.90 3.09
N GLN A 38 -5.65 -14.70 2.25
CA GLN A 38 -5.08 -13.37 1.99
C GLN A 38 -6.10 -12.41 1.36
N LEU A 39 -6.90 -12.86 0.40
CA LEU A 39 -7.98 -12.04 -0.20
C LEU A 39 -9.00 -11.64 0.86
N ARG A 40 -9.43 -12.59 1.71
CA ARG A 40 -10.38 -12.32 2.80
C ARG A 40 -9.80 -11.39 3.86
N ARG A 41 -8.54 -11.56 4.26
CA ARG A 41 -7.82 -10.64 5.18
C ARG A 41 -7.69 -9.24 4.60
N ARG A 42 -7.66 -9.11 3.28
CA ARG A 42 -7.67 -7.82 2.57
C ARG A 42 -9.08 -7.30 2.28
N SER A 43 -10.13 -8.03 2.65
CA SER A 43 -11.52 -7.72 2.34
C SER A 43 -11.73 -7.51 0.84
N ILE A 44 -11.17 -8.40 0.01
CA ILE A 44 -11.33 -8.44 -1.44
C ILE A 44 -12.33 -9.55 -1.82
N CYS A 45 -13.37 -9.20 -2.58
CA CYS A 45 -14.26 -10.15 -3.24
C CYS A 45 -14.10 -10.09 -4.77
N VAL A 46 -14.72 -11.02 -5.49
CA VAL A 46 -14.84 -10.98 -6.96
C VAL A 46 -16.29 -10.68 -7.36
N VAL A 47 -16.48 -9.77 -8.32
CA VAL A 47 -17.77 -9.39 -8.89
C VAL A 47 -17.79 -9.75 -10.38
N ILE A 48 -18.74 -10.59 -10.78
CA ILE A 48 -18.88 -11.09 -12.15
C ILE A 48 -20.21 -10.61 -12.73
N PRO A 49 -20.25 -9.50 -13.49
CA PRO A 49 -21.45 -9.13 -14.24
C PRO A 49 -21.66 -10.09 -15.42
N THR A 50 -22.89 -10.53 -15.63
CA THR A 50 -23.26 -11.43 -16.72
C THR A 50 -24.62 -11.06 -17.32
N TYR A 51 -24.71 -11.20 -18.64
CA TYR A 51 -25.96 -11.10 -19.40
C TYR A 51 -25.90 -12.13 -20.51
N ASN A 52 -26.77 -13.14 -20.46
CA ASN A 52 -26.88 -14.21 -21.46
C ASN A 52 -25.55 -14.91 -21.83
N ASN A 53 -24.77 -15.32 -20.82
CA ASN A 53 -23.51 -16.05 -20.99
C ASN A 53 -23.61 -17.52 -20.57
N GLY A 54 -24.74 -18.19 -20.82
CA GLY A 54 -24.97 -19.56 -20.38
C GLY A 54 -23.87 -20.55 -20.78
N GLY A 55 -23.24 -20.36 -21.94
CA GLY A 55 -22.17 -21.23 -22.44
C GLY A 55 -20.82 -21.12 -21.71
N THR A 56 -20.54 -20.02 -21.02
CA THR A 56 -19.21 -19.72 -20.45
C THR A 56 -19.25 -19.47 -18.94
N ILE A 57 -20.36 -18.97 -18.42
CA ILE A 57 -20.45 -18.46 -17.05
C ILE A 57 -20.08 -19.49 -15.98
N LYS A 58 -20.49 -20.76 -16.17
CA LYS A 58 -20.18 -21.84 -15.22
C LYS A 58 -18.67 -22.01 -15.03
N ALA A 59 -17.95 -22.14 -16.15
CA ALA A 59 -16.51 -22.34 -16.13
C ALA A 59 -15.77 -21.12 -15.56
N VAL A 60 -16.25 -19.90 -15.82
CA VAL A 60 -15.69 -18.68 -15.24
C VAL A 60 -15.84 -18.69 -13.72
N VAL A 61 -17.06 -18.91 -13.22
CA VAL A 61 -17.36 -18.90 -11.78
C VAL A 61 -16.61 -20.01 -11.05
N GLU A 62 -16.64 -21.25 -11.55
CA GLU A 62 -15.97 -22.39 -10.92
C GLU A 62 -14.44 -22.19 -10.86
N LYS A 63 -13.83 -21.66 -11.93
CA LYS A 63 -12.40 -21.31 -11.92
C LYS A 63 -12.10 -20.16 -10.97
N THR A 64 -12.95 -19.14 -10.88
CA THR A 64 -12.79 -18.05 -9.90
C THR A 64 -12.83 -18.58 -8.47
N LEU A 65 -13.73 -19.53 -8.15
CA LEU A 65 -13.84 -20.17 -6.84
C LEU A 65 -12.58 -20.95 -6.42
N CYS A 66 -11.71 -21.33 -7.37
CA CYS A 66 -10.39 -21.86 -7.03
C CYS A 66 -9.52 -20.82 -6.32
N TYR A 67 -9.65 -19.53 -6.64
CA TYR A 67 -8.78 -18.46 -6.11
C TYR A 67 -9.44 -17.60 -5.03
N CYS A 68 -10.77 -17.44 -5.06
CA CYS A 68 -11.53 -16.59 -4.13
C CYS A 68 -12.84 -17.28 -3.74
N ASP A 69 -13.10 -17.42 -2.44
CA ASP A 69 -14.36 -18.00 -1.94
C ASP A 69 -15.53 -17.01 -2.02
N ASP A 70 -15.24 -15.72 -2.03
CA ASP A 70 -16.21 -14.64 -1.93
C ASP A 70 -16.54 -14.07 -3.33
N VAL A 71 -17.39 -14.80 -4.07
CA VAL A 71 -17.79 -14.48 -5.45
C VAL A 71 -19.24 -13.97 -5.51
N ILE A 72 -19.43 -12.79 -6.09
CA ILE A 72 -20.73 -12.16 -6.34
C ILE A 72 -20.98 -12.14 -7.84
N VAL A 73 -21.99 -12.88 -8.29
CA VAL A 73 -22.43 -12.87 -9.69
C VAL A 73 -23.63 -11.95 -9.84
N VAL A 74 -23.57 -11.03 -10.81
CA VAL A 74 -24.66 -10.08 -11.08
C VAL A 74 -25.31 -10.42 -12.42
N ALA A 75 -26.49 -11.02 -12.39
CA ALA A 75 -27.29 -11.35 -13.56
C ALA A 75 -28.14 -10.15 -14.00
N ASP A 76 -27.73 -9.51 -15.10
CA ASP A 76 -28.31 -8.27 -15.64
C ASP A 76 -29.52 -8.54 -16.54
N GLY A 77 -30.60 -9.07 -15.96
CA GLY A 77 -31.83 -9.39 -16.70
C GLY A 77 -31.66 -10.52 -17.71
N CYS A 78 -30.93 -11.58 -17.35
CA CYS A 78 -30.72 -12.74 -18.23
C CYS A 78 -32.05 -13.38 -18.64
N THR A 79 -32.12 -13.78 -19.91
CA THR A 79 -33.30 -14.37 -20.57
C THR A 79 -33.04 -15.78 -21.11
N ASP A 80 -31.79 -16.23 -21.07
CA ASP A 80 -31.37 -17.59 -21.39
C ASP A 80 -31.29 -18.47 -20.13
N ASN A 81 -30.69 -19.66 -20.26
CA ASN A 81 -30.48 -20.60 -19.15
C ASN A 81 -29.35 -20.18 -18.17
N THR A 82 -28.82 -18.95 -18.25
CA THR A 82 -27.76 -18.46 -17.35
C THR A 82 -28.18 -18.57 -15.88
N MET A 83 -29.43 -18.22 -15.54
CA MET A 83 -29.89 -18.24 -14.15
C MET A 83 -29.97 -19.65 -13.58
N ASP A 84 -30.43 -20.63 -14.37
CA ASP A 84 -30.51 -22.03 -13.95
C ASP A 84 -29.11 -22.59 -13.66
N ILE A 85 -28.14 -22.25 -14.52
CA ILE A 85 -26.74 -22.62 -14.33
C ILE A 85 -26.19 -22.03 -13.05
N LEU A 86 -26.43 -20.74 -12.79
CA LEU A 86 -25.95 -20.06 -11.57
C LEU A 86 -26.55 -20.67 -10.31
N HIS A 87 -27.84 -21.02 -10.31
CA HIS A 87 -28.48 -21.70 -9.18
C HIS A 87 -27.90 -23.10 -8.91
N GLY A 88 -27.32 -23.75 -9.92
CA GLY A 88 -26.62 -25.02 -9.77
C GLY A 88 -25.22 -24.92 -9.16
N ILE A 89 -24.69 -23.72 -8.92
CA ILE A 89 -23.34 -23.51 -8.37
C ILE A 89 -23.44 -23.15 -6.88
N ALA A 90 -22.81 -23.95 -6.03
CA ALA A 90 -22.75 -23.67 -4.59
C ALA A 90 -21.74 -22.56 -4.26
N HIS A 91 -21.90 -21.94 -3.09
CA HIS A 91 -20.94 -20.97 -2.51
C HIS A 91 -20.73 -19.68 -3.32
N ILE A 92 -21.77 -19.19 -4.00
CA ILE A 92 -21.76 -17.88 -4.66
C ILE A 92 -22.92 -17.01 -4.17
N THR A 93 -22.73 -15.70 -4.23
CA THR A 93 -23.81 -14.72 -4.02
C THR A 93 -24.36 -14.30 -5.37
N ILE A 94 -25.67 -14.47 -5.60
CA ILE A 94 -26.32 -14.05 -6.84
C ILE A 94 -27.10 -12.75 -6.58
N VAL A 95 -26.89 -11.75 -7.43
CA VAL A 95 -27.70 -10.54 -7.51
C VAL A 95 -28.37 -10.51 -8.87
N SER A 96 -29.71 -10.55 -8.92
CA SER A 96 -30.47 -10.55 -10.16
C SER A 96 -31.59 -9.51 -10.14
N TYR A 97 -32.04 -9.14 -11.33
CA TYR A 97 -33.20 -8.27 -11.54
C TYR A 97 -33.76 -8.53 -12.95
N PRO A 98 -35.06 -8.30 -13.20
CA PRO A 98 -35.75 -8.87 -14.36
C PRO A 98 -35.42 -8.20 -15.71
N GLN A 99 -35.01 -6.93 -15.72
CA GLN A 99 -34.78 -6.17 -16.95
C GLN A 99 -33.30 -5.84 -17.13
N ASN A 100 -32.77 -6.00 -18.34
CA ASN A 100 -31.41 -5.59 -18.67
C ASN A 100 -31.23 -4.07 -18.49
N LYS A 101 -30.34 -3.66 -17.58
CA LYS A 101 -30.03 -2.26 -17.26
C LYS A 101 -28.61 -1.87 -17.66
N GLY A 102 -27.79 -2.83 -18.08
CA GLY A 102 -26.45 -2.64 -18.61
C GLY A 102 -25.34 -2.92 -17.60
N LYS A 103 -24.13 -3.16 -18.13
CA LYS A 103 -22.94 -3.54 -17.36
C LYS A 103 -22.61 -2.56 -16.22
N GLY A 104 -22.71 -1.25 -16.45
CA GLY A 104 -22.49 -0.24 -15.40
C GLY A 104 -23.47 -0.36 -14.23
N HIS A 105 -24.75 -0.62 -14.52
CA HIS A 105 -25.74 -0.91 -13.48
C HIS A 105 -25.42 -2.22 -12.74
N ALA A 106 -25.03 -3.27 -13.45
CA ALA A 106 -24.61 -4.54 -12.85
C ALA A 106 -23.40 -4.35 -11.91
N LEU A 107 -22.39 -3.61 -12.34
CA LEU A 107 -21.23 -3.27 -11.50
C LEU A 107 -21.65 -2.48 -10.25
N LYS A 108 -22.52 -1.48 -10.39
CA LYS A 108 -23.05 -0.71 -9.25
C LYS A 108 -23.74 -1.61 -8.23
N MET A 109 -24.58 -2.53 -8.69
CA MET A 109 -25.28 -3.48 -7.83
C MET A 109 -24.32 -4.45 -7.14
N GLY A 110 -23.32 -4.97 -7.87
CA GLY A 110 -22.27 -5.83 -7.32
C GLY A 110 -21.42 -5.12 -6.27
N PHE A 111 -20.99 -3.88 -6.53
CA PHE A 111 -20.23 -3.07 -5.57
C PHE A 111 -21.04 -2.73 -4.32
N ARG A 112 -22.33 -2.44 -4.48
CA ARG A 112 -23.23 -2.23 -3.33
C ARG A 112 -23.32 -3.49 -2.48
N LYS A 113 -23.55 -4.65 -3.10
CA LYS A 113 -23.61 -5.93 -2.39
C LYS A 113 -22.28 -6.28 -1.70
N ALA A 114 -21.16 -5.98 -2.35
CA ALA A 114 -19.83 -6.16 -1.77
C ALA A 114 -19.61 -5.28 -0.53
N LEU A 115 -20.00 -4.00 -0.59
CA LEU A 115 -19.96 -3.09 0.56
C LEU A 115 -20.87 -3.55 1.71
N GLU A 116 -22.10 -3.99 1.40
CA GLU A 116 -23.04 -4.54 2.38
C GLU A 116 -22.49 -5.79 3.09
N ALA A 117 -21.74 -6.62 2.36
CA ALA A 117 -21.05 -7.80 2.89
C ALA A 117 -19.73 -7.48 3.61
N GLY A 118 -19.36 -6.20 3.74
CA GLY A 118 -18.18 -5.75 4.48
C GLY A 118 -16.87 -5.74 3.69
N PHE A 119 -16.90 -5.97 2.37
CA PHE A 119 -15.71 -5.90 1.53
C PHE A 119 -15.26 -4.45 1.31
N SER A 120 -13.95 -4.24 1.29
CA SER A 120 -13.32 -2.94 1.00
C SER A 120 -12.91 -2.82 -0.46
N TYR A 121 -12.76 -3.95 -1.15
CA TYR A 121 -12.29 -4.04 -2.53
C TYR A 121 -13.12 -5.05 -3.31
N ALA A 122 -13.32 -4.79 -4.61
CA ALA A 122 -13.90 -5.76 -5.53
C ALA A 122 -13.01 -5.91 -6.76
N ILE A 123 -12.66 -7.14 -7.10
CA ILE A 123 -12.10 -7.48 -8.41
C ILE A 123 -13.27 -7.73 -9.36
N THR A 124 -13.27 -7.13 -10.54
CA THR A 124 -14.25 -7.42 -11.59
C THR A 124 -13.70 -8.38 -12.61
N LEU A 125 -14.51 -9.33 -13.04
CA LEU A 125 -14.18 -10.28 -14.11
C LEU A 125 -15.38 -10.42 -15.05
N ASP A 126 -15.15 -10.39 -16.35
CA ASP A 126 -16.23 -10.54 -17.33
C ASP A 126 -16.69 -12.01 -17.41
N GLY A 127 -18.00 -12.22 -17.52
CA GLY A 127 -18.60 -13.56 -17.60
C GLY A 127 -18.42 -14.28 -18.95
N ASP A 128 -17.66 -13.72 -19.90
CA ASP A 128 -17.45 -14.27 -21.25
C ASP A 128 -16.27 -15.25 -21.35
N GLY A 129 -15.45 -15.36 -20.29
CA GLY A 129 -14.31 -16.26 -20.24
C GLY A 129 -13.04 -15.75 -20.93
N GLN A 130 -12.97 -14.48 -21.33
CA GLN A 130 -11.77 -13.91 -21.95
C GLN A 130 -10.64 -13.65 -20.95
N HIS A 131 -10.95 -13.49 -19.67
CA HIS A 131 -9.98 -13.21 -18.62
C HIS A 131 -9.65 -14.46 -17.81
N TYR A 132 -8.37 -14.64 -17.48
CA TYR A 132 -7.92 -15.77 -16.67
C TYR A 132 -8.07 -15.47 -15.17
N PRO A 133 -8.85 -16.25 -14.41
CA PRO A 133 -9.00 -16.04 -12.97
C PRO A 133 -7.69 -16.15 -12.18
N GLU A 134 -6.68 -16.87 -12.68
CA GLU A 134 -5.35 -16.96 -12.05
C GLU A 134 -4.64 -15.61 -11.87
N ASP A 135 -4.96 -14.61 -12.72
CA ASP A 135 -4.40 -13.27 -12.62
C ASP A 135 -4.93 -12.49 -11.40
N ILE A 136 -5.93 -13.00 -10.66
CA ILE A 136 -6.36 -12.45 -9.35
C ILE A 136 -5.14 -12.25 -8.42
N LEU A 137 -4.14 -13.13 -8.53
CA LEU A 137 -2.88 -13.05 -7.77
C LEU A 137 -2.08 -11.78 -8.07
N LEU A 138 -2.12 -11.29 -9.31
CA LEU A 138 -1.45 -10.06 -9.70
C LEU A 138 -2.15 -8.84 -9.08
N PHE A 139 -3.49 -8.86 -9.02
CA PHE A 139 -4.28 -7.83 -8.35
C PHE A 139 -4.06 -7.82 -6.83
N LEU A 140 -3.99 -9.00 -6.19
CA LEU A 140 -3.67 -9.11 -4.76
C LEU A 140 -2.29 -8.51 -4.45
N LYS A 141 -1.25 -8.90 -5.20
CA LYS A 141 0.11 -8.36 -5.03
C LYS A 141 0.16 -6.85 -5.24
N ALA A 142 -0.48 -6.36 -6.31
CA ALA A 142 -0.54 -4.92 -6.58
C ALA A 142 -1.36 -4.16 -5.52
N ASN A 143 -2.38 -4.77 -4.92
CA ASN A 143 -3.13 -4.18 -3.82
C ASN A 143 -2.28 -4.12 -2.54
N GLN A 144 -1.47 -5.14 -2.26
CA GLN A 144 -0.51 -5.14 -1.14
C GLN A 144 0.53 -4.01 -1.29
N GLU A 145 1.02 -3.79 -2.50
CA GLU A 145 2.01 -2.74 -2.78
C GLU A 145 1.39 -1.33 -2.89
N PHE A 146 0.20 -1.23 -3.49
CA PHE A 146 -0.51 0.01 -3.75
C PHE A 146 -1.94 -0.01 -3.18
N PRO A 147 -2.09 -0.04 -1.85
CA PRO A 147 -3.37 -0.06 -1.17
C PRO A 147 -4.23 1.16 -1.52
N GLN A 148 -5.55 1.01 -1.44
CA GLN A 148 -6.53 2.04 -1.80
C GLN A 148 -6.43 2.58 -3.23
N SER A 149 -5.68 1.90 -4.11
CA SER A 149 -5.56 2.25 -5.53
C SER A 149 -6.59 1.48 -6.35
N LEU A 150 -7.01 2.06 -7.47
CA LEU A 150 -7.70 1.34 -8.53
C LEU A 150 -6.65 0.64 -9.37
N ILE A 151 -6.72 -0.69 -9.45
CA ILE A 151 -5.74 -1.50 -10.19
C ILE A 151 -6.41 -1.99 -11.46
N ILE A 152 -5.78 -1.74 -12.61
CA ILE A 152 -6.31 -2.06 -13.93
C ILE A 152 -5.43 -3.09 -14.63
N GLY A 153 -6.03 -4.15 -15.15
CA GLY A 153 -5.35 -5.10 -16.00
C GLY A 153 -4.88 -4.42 -17.31
N ASN A 154 -3.68 -4.73 -17.76
CA ASN A 154 -3.20 -4.32 -19.07
C ASN A 154 -3.06 -5.57 -19.91
N ARG A 155 -4.00 -5.78 -20.82
CA ARG A 155 -4.02 -6.97 -21.66
C ARG A 155 -2.74 -7.00 -22.48
N GLN A 156 -2.00 -8.09 -22.39
CA GLN A 156 -0.84 -8.32 -23.24
C GLN A 156 -1.33 -8.80 -24.61
N LEU A 157 -1.25 -7.91 -25.60
CA LEU A 157 -1.83 -8.12 -26.93
C LEU A 157 -0.79 -8.53 -27.98
N GLU A 158 0.45 -8.82 -27.56
CA GLU A 158 1.52 -9.25 -28.46
C GLU A 158 1.17 -10.61 -29.08
N GLY A 159 1.00 -10.64 -30.40
CA GLY A 159 0.64 -11.85 -31.16
C GLY A 159 -0.86 -12.19 -31.23
N ALA A 160 -1.75 -11.39 -30.65
CA ALA A 160 -3.20 -11.60 -30.73
C ALA A 160 -3.78 -11.15 -32.08
N ASP A 161 -4.56 -11.99 -32.76
CA ASP A 161 -5.33 -11.63 -33.96
C ASP A 161 -6.52 -10.72 -33.60
N ARG A 162 -6.20 -9.43 -33.43
CA ARG A 162 -7.16 -8.37 -33.11
C ARG A 162 -7.64 -7.68 -34.37
N SER A 163 -8.94 -7.38 -34.44
CA SER A 163 -9.46 -6.56 -35.53
C SER A 163 -8.88 -5.13 -35.44
N GLY A 164 -8.63 -4.50 -36.60
CA GLY A 164 -8.16 -3.11 -36.66
C GLY A 164 -9.09 -2.12 -35.95
N GLY A 165 -10.40 -2.40 -35.95
CA GLY A 165 -11.40 -1.61 -35.22
C GLY A 165 -11.25 -1.70 -33.69
N SER A 166 -11.01 -2.90 -33.14
CA SER A 166 -10.71 -3.04 -31.70
C SER A 166 -9.40 -2.32 -31.37
N LYS A 167 -8.36 -2.53 -32.21
CA LYS A 167 -7.20 -1.64 -32.46
C LYS A 167 -7.38 -0.20 -31.99
N PHE A 168 -8.11 0.49 -32.85
CA PHE A 168 -8.46 1.89 -32.79
C PHE A 168 -9.28 2.25 -31.56
N ALA A 169 -10.33 1.49 -31.22
CA ALA A 169 -11.19 1.78 -30.08
C ALA A 169 -10.43 1.89 -28.75
N ASN A 170 -9.46 1.00 -28.52
CA ASN A 170 -8.63 1.06 -27.31
C ASN A 170 -7.73 2.30 -27.30
N GLN A 171 -7.09 2.62 -28.43
CA GLN A 171 -6.24 3.81 -28.55
C GLN A 171 -7.05 5.10 -28.37
N PHE A 172 -8.25 5.15 -28.95
CA PHE A 172 -9.20 6.24 -28.82
C PHE A 172 -9.62 6.45 -27.36
N SER A 173 -9.97 5.36 -26.66
CA SER A 173 -10.31 5.40 -25.23
C SER A 173 -9.13 5.87 -24.35
N ASN A 174 -7.92 5.38 -24.62
CA ASN A 174 -6.71 5.80 -23.90
C ASN A 174 -6.40 7.28 -24.13
N PHE A 175 -6.58 7.77 -25.37
CA PHE A 175 -6.40 9.18 -25.72
C PHE A 175 -7.35 10.08 -24.93
N TRP A 176 -8.66 9.78 -24.93
CA TRP A 176 -9.63 10.61 -24.20
C TRP A 176 -9.43 10.57 -22.69
N PHE A 177 -9.11 9.41 -22.13
CA PHE A 177 -8.74 9.30 -20.72
C PHE A 177 -7.55 10.21 -20.38
N TYR A 178 -6.52 10.23 -21.23
CA TYR A 178 -5.38 11.12 -21.07
C TYR A 178 -5.79 12.59 -21.15
N VAL A 179 -6.57 12.99 -22.15
CA VAL A 179 -7.06 14.37 -22.29
C VAL A 179 -7.87 14.82 -21.06
N GLN A 180 -8.76 13.97 -20.56
CA GLN A 180 -9.67 14.31 -19.46
C GLN A 180 -9.00 14.30 -18.09
N THR A 181 -7.92 13.54 -17.90
CA THR A 181 -7.31 13.33 -16.57
C THR A 181 -5.86 13.81 -16.47
N GLY A 182 -5.19 14.03 -17.60
CA GLY A 182 -3.75 14.26 -17.69
C GLY A 182 -2.91 13.05 -17.28
N ARG A 183 -3.46 11.83 -17.30
CA ARG A 183 -2.76 10.58 -16.92
C ARG A 183 -2.82 9.58 -18.06
N ALA A 184 -1.70 8.94 -18.35
CA ALA A 184 -1.62 7.91 -19.39
C ALA A 184 -1.87 6.51 -18.80
N LEU A 185 -2.64 5.70 -19.51
CA LEU A 185 -2.85 4.28 -19.24
C LEU A 185 -2.66 3.48 -20.53
N LYS A 186 -2.20 2.24 -20.38
CA LYS A 186 -1.92 1.35 -21.51
C LYS A 186 -3.19 0.67 -22.05
N ASP A 187 -4.15 0.40 -21.18
CA ASP A 187 -5.40 -0.26 -21.54
C ASP A 187 -6.52 0.22 -20.62
N THR A 188 -7.34 1.16 -21.10
CA THR A 188 -8.51 1.67 -20.37
C THR A 188 -9.76 0.84 -20.58
N GLN A 189 -9.74 -0.11 -21.52
CA GLN A 189 -10.93 -0.87 -21.95
C GLN A 189 -11.03 -2.27 -21.34
N THR A 190 -10.06 -2.70 -20.55
CA THR A 190 -10.18 -3.98 -19.83
C THR A 190 -11.31 -3.94 -18.80
N GLY A 191 -12.07 -5.03 -18.66
CA GLY A 191 -13.02 -5.23 -17.57
C GLY A 191 -12.37 -5.80 -16.30
N TYR A 192 -11.14 -6.28 -16.40
CA TYR A 192 -10.43 -6.92 -15.29
C TYR A 192 -9.72 -5.88 -14.41
N ARG A 193 -10.36 -5.51 -13.29
CA ARG A 193 -9.90 -4.42 -12.42
C ARG A 193 -10.16 -4.72 -10.97
N LEU A 194 -9.36 -4.16 -10.07
CA LEU A 194 -9.64 -4.10 -8.64
C LEU A 194 -10.03 -2.66 -8.26
N TYR A 195 -11.20 -2.52 -7.67
CA TYR A 195 -11.79 -1.25 -7.25
C TYR A 195 -11.72 -1.06 -5.73
N PRO A 196 -11.21 0.09 -5.23
CA PRO A 196 -11.27 0.45 -3.82
C PRO A 196 -12.67 0.99 -3.49
N LEU A 197 -13.59 0.11 -3.07
CA LEU A 197 -15.02 0.39 -2.96
C LEU A 197 -15.32 1.63 -2.10
N ARG A 198 -14.69 1.75 -0.93
CA ARG A 198 -14.91 2.88 -0.01
C ARG A 198 -14.44 4.22 -0.56
N LYS A 199 -13.42 4.24 -1.44
CA LYS A 199 -12.94 5.47 -2.09
C LYS A 199 -13.85 5.92 -3.23
N LEU A 200 -14.59 4.98 -3.81
CA LEU A 200 -15.51 5.23 -4.92
C LEU A 200 -16.96 5.36 -4.44
N HIS A 201 -17.23 5.01 -3.17
CA HIS A 201 -18.55 5.13 -2.58
C HIS A 201 -19.03 6.60 -2.60
N GLY A 202 -20.26 6.79 -3.07
CA GLY A 202 -20.85 8.13 -3.25
C GLY A 202 -20.54 8.78 -4.60
N LEU A 203 -19.65 8.22 -5.43
CA LEU A 203 -19.52 8.66 -6.81
C LEU A 203 -20.74 8.20 -7.62
N SER A 204 -21.58 9.15 -8.02
CA SER A 204 -22.70 8.88 -8.93
C SER A 204 -22.17 8.73 -10.35
N LEU A 205 -22.44 7.57 -10.97
CA LEU A 205 -22.25 7.38 -12.40
C LEU A 205 -23.39 8.07 -13.17
N LEU A 206 -23.04 8.82 -14.20
CA LEU A 206 -23.90 9.42 -15.21
C LEU A 206 -24.41 8.35 -16.18
N THR A 207 -23.65 7.27 -16.39
CA THR A 207 -23.95 6.23 -17.38
C THR A 207 -24.14 4.85 -16.75
N SER A 208 -24.86 3.96 -17.45
CA SER A 208 -25.23 2.62 -16.95
C SER A 208 -24.74 1.44 -17.80
N ARG A 209 -24.10 1.68 -18.94
CA ARG A 209 -23.63 0.64 -19.88
C ARG A 209 -22.10 0.54 -19.91
N TYR A 210 -21.49 0.21 -21.04
CA TYR A 210 -20.04 -0.02 -21.17
C TYR A 210 -19.22 1.22 -20.83
N GLU A 211 -19.74 2.39 -21.19
CA GLU A 211 -19.12 3.67 -20.94
C GLU A 211 -18.95 4.01 -19.44
N ALA A 212 -19.73 3.36 -18.55
CA ALA A 212 -19.65 3.54 -17.10
C ALA A 212 -18.29 3.12 -16.52
N GLU A 213 -17.62 2.16 -17.13
CA GLU A 213 -16.28 1.73 -16.70
C GLU A 213 -15.21 2.79 -16.99
N LEU A 214 -15.31 3.50 -18.13
CA LEU A 214 -14.42 4.61 -18.45
C LEU A 214 -14.73 5.81 -17.55
N GLU A 215 -16.02 6.11 -17.39
CA GLU A 215 -16.49 7.17 -16.51
C GLU A 215 -15.93 7.00 -15.09
N LEU A 216 -16.10 5.81 -14.49
CA LEU A 216 -15.60 5.53 -13.15
C LEU A 216 -14.08 5.72 -13.04
N LEU A 217 -13.31 5.34 -14.07
CA LEU A 217 -11.86 5.59 -14.10
C LEU A 217 -11.52 7.09 -14.08
N VAL A 218 -12.24 7.88 -14.88
CA VAL A 218 -12.05 9.34 -14.98
C VAL A 218 -12.39 10.00 -13.65
N PHE A 219 -13.56 9.70 -13.07
CA PHE A 219 -13.97 10.23 -11.78
C PHE A 219 -13.04 9.79 -10.65
N ALA A 220 -12.59 8.53 -10.63
CA ALA A 220 -11.60 8.05 -9.65
C ALA A 220 -10.29 8.86 -9.74
N SER A 221 -9.81 9.13 -10.97
CA SER A 221 -8.64 9.97 -11.21
C SER A 221 -8.84 11.40 -10.69
N TRP A 222 -9.99 12.01 -11.00
CA TRP A 222 -10.37 13.34 -10.54
C TRP A 222 -10.56 13.45 -9.04
N HIS A 223 -10.85 12.36 -8.34
CA HIS A 223 -10.91 12.30 -6.87
C HIS A 223 -9.56 11.95 -6.21
N GLY A 224 -8.52 11.79 -7.02
CA GLY A 224 -7.17 11.53 -6.53
C GLY A 224 -6.92 10.07 -6.15
N VAL A 225 -7.80 9.14 -6.54
CA VAL A 225 -7.52 7.72 -6.45
C VAL A 225 -6.31 7.43 -7.34
N LYS A 226 -5.32 6.73 -6.79
CA LYS A 226 -4.15 6.29 -7.54
C LYS A 226 -4.58 5.16 -8.46
N ILE A 227 -4.14 5.21 -9.72
CA ILE A 227 -4.43 4.17 -10.71
C ILE A 227 -3.13 3.44 -11.02
N VAL A 228 -3.14 2.11 -10.91
CA VAL A 228 -1.97 1.25 -11.12
C VAL A 228 -2.31 0.22 -12.17
N SER A 229 -1.38 -0.02 -13.10
CA SER A 229 -1.57 -0.99 -14.18
C SER A 229 -0.75 -2.25 -13.92
N VAL A 230 -1.38 -3.42 -14.08
CA VAL A 230 -0.73 -4.73 -13.97
C VAL A 230 -0.88 -5.51 -15.28
N PRO A 231 0.16 -6.17 -15.80
CA PRO A 231 0.01 -7.00 -16.99
C PRO A 231 -0.92 -8.18 -16.72
N VAL A 232 -1.90 -8.44 -17.58
CA VAL A 232 -2.80 -9.61 -17.48
C VAL A 232 -2.85 -10.37 -18.79
N GLY A 233 -3.06 -11.68 -18.69
CA GLY A 233 -3.36 -12.55 -19.82
C GLY A 233 -4.79 -12.32 -20.31
N VAL A 234 -5.00 -12.59 -21.60
CA VAL A 234 -6.33 -12.56 -22.21
C VAL A 234 -6.45 -13.67 -23.24
N TYR A 235 -7.54 -14.41 -23.16
CA TYR A 235 -7.95 -15.36 -24.18
C TYR A 235 -8.76 -14.62 -25.25
N TYR A 236 -8.29 -14.68 -26.49
CA TYR A 236 -9.04 -14.18 -27.65
C TYR A 236 -9.63 -15.36 -28.41
N PRO A 237 -10.95 -15.60 -28.33
CA PRO A 237 -11.57 -16.69 -29.08
C PRO A 237 -11.40 -16.48 -30.60
N PRO A 238 -11.42 -17.57 -31.39
CA PRO A 238 -11.46 -17.51 -32.85
C PRO A 238 -12.56 -16.57 -33.35
N ARG A 239 -12.35 -15.87 -34.48
CA ARG A 239 -13.30 -14.84 -34.97
C ARG A 239 -14.74 -15.36 -35.12
N ALA A 240 -14.91 -16.63 -35.49
CA ALA A 240 -16.21 -17.27 -35.67
C ALA A 240 -17.01 -17.44 -34.37
N GLU A 241 -16.33 -17.49 -33.22
CA GLU A 241 -16.92 -17.71 -31.89
C GLU A 241 -17.07 -16.40 -31.10
N ARG A 242 -16.67 -15.26 -31.69
CA ARG A 242 -16.73 -13.96 -31.03
C ARG A 242 -18.17 -13.43 -31.03
N VAL A 243 -18.84 -13.54 -29.89
CA VAL A 243 -20.08 -12.82 -29.64
C VAL A 243 -19.75 -11.46 -29.04
N SER A 244 -20.11 -10.37 -29.74
CA SER A 244 -19.99 -9.01 -29.23
C SER A 244 -21.38 -8.39 -29.15
N HIS A 245 -21.77 -7.96 -27.95
CA HIS A 245 -23.02 -7.21 -27.76
C HIS A 245 -22.87 -5.70 -28.07
N PHE A 246 -21.69 -5.26 -28.52
CA PHE A 246 -21.42 -3.89 -28.94
C PHE A 246 -22.15 -3.59 -30.26
N ARG A 247 -22.89 -2.47 -30.30
CA ARG A 247 -23.65 -2.02 -31.47
C ARG A 247 -22.86 -0.91 -32.18
N PRO A 248 -22.22 -1.20 -33.34
CA PRO A 248 -21.47 -0.19 -34.08
C PRO A 248 -22.34 1.03 -34.41
N GLY A 249 -21.76 2.23 -34.33
CA GLY A 249 -22.48 3.50 -34.53
C GLY A 249 -23.13 4.02 -33.25
N VAL A 250 -24.18 3.37 -32.74
CA VAL A 250 -24.93 3.86 -31.56
C VAL A 250 -24.05 3.93 -30.32
N ASP A 251 -23.32 2.84 -30.01
CA ASP A 251 -22.44 2.84 -28.84
C ASP A 251 -21.22 3.74 -29.05
N PHE A 252 -20.77 3.91 -30.30
CA PHE A 252 -19.71 4.86 -30.64
C PHE A 252 -20.17 6.32 -30.43
N ALA A 253 -21.40 6.66 -30.82
CA ALA A 253 -21.98 7.98 -30.61
C ALA A 253 -22.18 8.27 -29.11
N ARG A 254 -22.64 7.28 -28.32
CA ARG A 254 -22.74 7.39 -26.86
C ARG A 254 -21.38 7.64 -26.21
N ILE A 255 -20.36 6.86 -26.59
CA ILE A 255 -18.98 7.04 -26.08
C ILE A 255 -18.44 8.43 -26.46
N SER A 256 -18.70 8.89 -27.68
CA SER A 256 -18.27 10.21 -28.14
C SER A 256 -18.95 11.33 -27.35
N MET A 257 -20.27 11.25 -27.17
CA MET A 257 -21.03 12.20 -26.36
C MET A 257 -20.57 12.21 -24.90
N LEU A 258 -20.35 11.04 -24.29
CA LEU A 258 -19.79 10.95 -22.94
C LEU A 258 -18.42 11.65 -22.88
N ASN A 259 -17.53 11.40 -23.84
CA ASN A 259 -16.21 12.02 -23.84
C ASN A 259 -16.29 13.55 -23.97
N THR A 260 -17.22 14.08 -24.76
CA THR A 260 -17.50 15.52 -24.82
C THR A 260 -17.94 16.07 -23.46
N VAL A 261 -18.89 15.42 -22.80
CA VAL A 261 -19.35 15.81 -21.46
C VAL A 261 -18.21 15.72 -20.44
N LEU A 262 -17.44 14.63 -20.45
CA LEU A 262 -16.30 14.44 -19.55
C LEU A 262 -15.18 15.47 -19.80
N CYS A 263 -14.99 15.95 -21.02
CA CYS A 263 -14.06 17.04 -21.31
C CYS A 263 -14.52 18.37 -20.69
N ILE A 264 -15.82 18.69 -20.78
CA ILE A 264 -16.37 19.88 -20.11
C ILE A 264 -16.22 19.74 -18.59
N LEU A 265 -16.63 18.59 -18.04
CA LEU A 265 -16.49 18.29 -16.62
C LEU A 265 -15.03 18.24 -16.15
N ALA A 266 -14.08 17.85 -17.01
CA ALA A 266 -12.66 17.90 -16.69
C ALA A 266 -12.22 19.33 -16.36
N VAL A 267 -12.76 20.32 -17.07
CA VAL A 267 -12.43 21.74 -16.86
C VAL A 267 -13.18 22.31 -15.65
N VAL A 268 -14.50 22.11 -15.57
CA VAL A 268 -15.32 22.77 -14.55
C VAL A 268 -15.36 22.04 -13.20
N TYR A 269 -14.99 20.77 -13.16
CA TYR A 269 -15.06 19.92 -11.96
C TYR A 269 -13.74 19.20 -11.67
N GLY A 270 -13.21 18.43 -12.63
CA GLY A 270 -12.02 17.61 -12.44
C GLY A 270 -10.75 18.41 -12.10
N MET A 271 -10.51 19.49 -12.85
CA MET A 271 -9.35 20.36 -12.68
C MET A 271 -9.43 21.18 -11.39
N PRO A 272 -10.54 21.86 -11.04
CA PRO A 272 -10.71 22.50 -9.73
C PRO A 272 -10.47 21.54 -8.56
N LEU A 273 -11.00 20.31 -8.61
CA LEU A 273 -10.74 19.32 -7.56
C LEU A 273 -9.26 18.94 -7.47
N ARG A 274 -8.59 18.75 -8.60
CA ARG A 274 -7.16 18.43 -8.65
C ARG A 274 -6.32 19.59 -8.10
N LEU A 275 -6.57 20.81 -8.55
CA LEU A 275 -5.90 22.02 -8.08
C LEU A 275 -6.16 22.25 -6.59
N GLY A 276 -7.40 22.11 -6.13
CA GLY A 276 -7.75 22.20 -4.72
C GLY A 276 -7.01 21.18 -3.85
N ARG A 277 -6.88 19.93 -4.30
CA ARG A 277 -6.08 18.93 -3.57
C ARG A 277 -4.59 19.27 -3.54
N LEU A 278 -4.02 19.74 -4.65
CA LEU A 278 -2.62 20.16 -4.72
C LEU A 278 -2.38 21.38 -3.82
N PHE A 279 -3.28 22.35 -3.84
CA PHE A 279 -3.24 23.52 -2.98
C PHE A 279 -3.34 23.13 -1.50
N MET A 280 -4.25 22.22 -1.12
CA MET A 280 -4.35 21.73 0.25
C MET A 280 -3.15 20.86 0.67
N LEU A 281 -2.53 20.13 -0.25
CA LEU A 281 -1.27 19.43 -0.01
C LEU A 281 -0.15 20.43 0.28
N PHE A 282 -0.04 21.48 -0.54
CA PHE A 282 0.92 22.56 -0.36
C PHE A 282 0.68 23.29 0.97
N LEU A 283 -0.53 23.75 1.24
CA LEU A 283 -0.88 24.48 2.46
C LEU A 283 -0.59 23.66 3.71
N ARG A 284 -0.95 22.36 3.72
CA ARG A 284 -0.59 21.46 4.82
C ARG A 284 0.91 21.34 5.01
N THR A 285 1.65 21.16 3.91
CA THR A 285 3.11 21.00 3.94
C THR A 285 3.76 22.29 4.44
N ALA A 286 3.38 23.43 3.88
CA ALA A 286 3.88 24.75 4.25
C ALA A 286 3.57 25.06 5.71
N TYR A 287 2.32 24.87 6.16
CA TYR A 287 1.95 25.06 7.56
C TYR A 287 2.78 24.18 8.48
N SER A 288 2.86 22.88 8.21
CA SER A 288 3.58 21.93 9.08
C SER A 288 5.07 22.26 9.14
N LEU A 289 5.67 22.64 8.00
CA LEU A 289 7.06 23.05 7.92
C LEU A 289 7.32 24.37 8.66
N LEU A 290 6.48 25.39 8.44
CA LEU A 290 6.60 26.69 9.11
C LEU A 290 6.42 26.55 10.61
N PHE A 291 5.42 25.79 11.06
CA PHE A 291 5.22 25.46 12.47
C PHE A 291 6.44 24.74 13.03
N PHE A 292 6.93 23.68 12.37
CA PHE A 292 8.09 22.93 12.85
C PHE A 292 9.36 23.78 12.92
N LEU A 293 9.61 24.62 11.91
CA LEU A 293 10.75 25.54 11.89
C LEU A 293 10.62 26.62 12.96
N PHE A 294 9.45 27.24 13.12
CA PHE A 294 9.20 28.23 14.16
C PHE A 294 9.39 27.61 15.55
N PHE A 295 8.71 26.49 15.83
CA PHE A 295 8.81 25.79 17.10
C PHE A 295 10.25 25.35 17.40
N THR A 296 10.95 24.79 16.42
CA THR A 296 12.31 24.28 16.63
C THR A 296 13.33 25.41 16.73
N LEU A 297 13.31 26.40 15.83
CA LEU A 297 14.37 27.42 15.73
C LEU A 297 14.14 28.63 16.63
N VAL A 298 12.89 28.99 16.92
CA VAL A 298 12.54 30.19 17.70
C VAL A 298 12.26 29.85 19.16
N ILE A 299 11.65 28.69 19.43
CA ILE A 299 11.26 28.30 20.79
C ILE A 299 12.26 27.29 21.36
N PHE A 300 12.33 26.11 20.77
CA PHE A 300 12.99 24.95 21.39
C PHE A 300 14.52 25.07 21.42
N THR A 301 15.15 25.35 20.27
CA THR A 301 16.61 25.41 20.16
C THR A 301 17.21 26.55 20.99
N PRO A 302 16.69 27.80 20.96
CA PRO A 302 17.20 28.87 21.81
C PRO A 302 17.04 28.54 23.30
N PHE A 303 15.88 27.99 23.69
CA PHE A 303 15.66 27.57 25.07
C PHE A 303 16.67 26.49 25.51
N VAL A 304 16.87 25.45 24.70
CA VAL A 304 17.85 24.39 24.98
C VAL A 304 19.27 24.95 25.01
N TRP A 305 19.62 25.85 24.09
CA TRP A 305 20.94 26.47 24.03
C TRP A 305 21.23 27.27 25.31
N ILE A 306 20.28 28.11 25.75
CA ILE A 306 20.36 28.83 27.03
C ILE A 306 20.49 27.80 28.17
N TYR A 307 19.56 26.85 28.24
CA TYR A 307 19.51 25.84 29.29
C TYR A 307 20.83 25.05 29.42
N THR A 308 21.43 24.66 28.31
CA THR A 308 22.69 23.88 28.30
C THR A 308 23.92 24.73 28.61
N ARG A 309 23.91 26.03 28.31
CA ARG A 309 25.05 26.95 28.54
C ARG A 309 25.19 27.39 30.00
N PHE A 310 24.09 27.46 30.75
CA PHE A 310 24.12 27.89 32.16
C PHE A 310 24.37 26.73 33.14
N GLY A 311 25.59 26.62 33.63
CA GLY A 311 25.98 25.63 34.65
C GLY A 311 26.24 24.22 34.11
N LYS A 312 26.89 23.37 34.92
CA LYS A 312 27.32 22.03 34.52
C LYS A 312 26.12 21.11 34.22
N MET A 313 26.26 20.26 33.20
CA MET A 313 25.26 19.24 32.84
C MET A 313 25.34 18.02 33.77
N THR A 314 24.82 18.19 34.98
CA THR A 314 24.64 17.10 35.95
C THR A 314 23.59 16.10 35.45
N GLU A 315 23.58 14.90 35.99
CA GLU A 315 22.60 13.85 35.65
C GLU A 315 21.14 14.34 35.79
N LYS A 316 20.81 15.01 36.90
CA LYS A 316 19.48 15.61 37.12
C LYS A 316 19.13 16.64 36.04
N LYS A 317 20.10 17.45 35.61
CA LYS A 317 19.91 18.47 34.56
C LYS A 317 19.73 17.83 33.19
N ARG A 318 20.44 16.73 32.89
CA ARG A 318 20.25 15.93 31.67
C ARG A 318 18.89 15.26 31.65
N TYR A 319 18.47 14.63 32.74
CA TYR A 319 17.13 14.04 32.84
C TYR A 319 16.01 15.07 32.60
N ARG A 320 16.14 16.30 33.13
CA ARG A 320 15.23 17.41 32.82
C ARG A 320 15.25 17.81 31.33
N LEU A 321 16.41 17.76 30.66
CA LEU A 321 16.48 17.96 29.21
C LEU A 321 15.72 16.86 28.45
N HIS A 322 15.84 15.61 28.88
CA HIS A 322 15.05 14.50 28.31
C HIS A 322 13.55 14.68 28.54
N LEU A 323 13.12 15.13 29.72
CA LEU A 323 11.72 15.48 29.99
C LEU A 323 11.24 16.60 29.06
N LEU A 324 12.07 17.63 28.83
CA LEU A 324 11.75 18.69 27.89
C LEU A 324 11.57 18.15 26.46
N ILE A 325 12.47 17.29 25.98
CA ILE A 325 12.36 16.64 24.67
C ILE A 325 11.07 15.81 24.59
N TYR A 326 10.79 14.99 25.61
CA TYR A 326 9.59 14.17 25.72
C TYR A 326 8.30 15.02 25.62
N HIS A 327 8.20 16.09 26.42
CA HIS A 327 7.03 16.97 26.40
C HIS A 327 6.89 17.73 25.07
N ALA A 328 8.00 18.18 24.48
CA ALA A 328 7.98 18.82 23.17
C ALA A 328 7.53 17.85 22.07
N SER A 329 8.03 16.62 22.06
CA SER A 329 7.60 15.58 21.11
C SER A 329 6.12 15.24 21.28
N ARG A 330 5.61 15.13 22.52
CA ARG A 330 4.17 14.93 22.78
C ARG A 330 3.33 16.11 22.32
N PHE A 331 3.79 17.33 22.54
CA PHE A 331 3.10 18.52 22.07
C PHE A 331 2.99 18.50 20.54
N VAL A 332 4.10 18.29 19.83
CA VAL A 332 4.11 18.28 18.35
C VAL A 332 3.29 17.12 17.78
N MET A 333 3.43 15.90 18.32
CA MET A 333 2.84 14.69 17.73
C MET A 333 1.40 14.41 18.17
N ILE A 334 1.04 14.73 19.42
CA ILE A 334 -0.25 14.33 20.02
C ILE A 334 -1.17 15.55 20.20
N HIS A 335 -0.69 16.63 20.80
CA HIS A 335 -1.55 17.77 21.16
C HIS A 335 -1.80 18.73 20.00
N HIS A 336 -0.74 19.17 19.34
CA HIS A 336 -0.82 19.95 18.10
C HIS A 336 -1.16 19.04 16.92
N GLY A 337 -0.46 17.91 16.84
CA GLY A 337 -0.61 16.93 15.77
C GLY A 337 -0.12 17.44 14.42
N ILE A 338 -0.17 16.57 13.42
CA ILE A 338 0.14 16.95 12.03
C ILE A 338 -1.19 17.04 11.27
N PRO A 339 -1.53 18.17 10.61
CA PRO A 339 -2.83 18.35 9.99
C PRO A 339 -3.20 17.22 9.03
N GLY A 340 -4.42 16.68 9.14
CA GLY A 340 -4.87 15.59 8.27
C GLY A 340 -4.21 14.23 8.55
N THR A 341 -3.54 14.09 9.70
CA THR A 341 -3.03 12.81 10.19
C THR A 341 -3.74 12.40 11.48
N LYS A 342 -3.86 11.09 11.70
CA LYS A 342 -4.40 10.53 12.95
C LYS A 342 -3.31 9.72 13.65
N PHE A 343 -3.15 9.92 14.95
CA PHE A 343 -2.17 9.19 15.76
C PHE A 343 -2.87 8.13 16.61
N HIS A 344 -2.47 6.87 16.43
CA HIS A 344 -2.95 5.73 17.22
C HIS A 344 -1.77 4.94 17.74
N TYR A 345 -1.90 4.42 18.95
CA TYR A 345 -0.94 3.47 19.50
C TYR A 345 -1.67 2.32 20.20
N LYS A 346 -1.05 1.15 20.21
CA LYS A 346 -1.51 -0.07 20.90
C LYS A 346 -0.33 -0.68 21.63
N MET A 347 -0.53 -1.00 22.91
CA MET A 347 0.53 -1.50 23.79
C MET A 347 -0.01 -2.60 24.70
N PRO A 348 0.84 -3.50 25.22
CA PRO A 348 0.45 -4.47 26.23
C PRO A 348 0.12 -3.77 27.54
N ASP A 349 -0.89 -4.27 28.26
CA ASP A 349 -1.25 -3.75 29.58
C ASP A 349 -0.09 -3.91 30.57
N GLY A 350 0.15 -2.87 31.37
CA GLY A 350 1.23 -2.87 32.38
C GLY A 350 2.65 -2.74 31.83
N LEU A 351 2.84 -2.51 30.52
CA LEU A 351 4.17 -2.26 29.97
C LEU A 351 4.76 -0.94 30.47
N ASP A 352 5.83 -1.02 31.26
CA ASP A 352 6.58 0.15 31.73
C ASP A 352 7.75 0.50 30.80
N PHE A 353 7.68 1.66 30.15
CA PHE A 353 8.75 2.20 29.29
C PHE A 353 9.94 2.80 30.05
N ASN A 354 9.88 2.87 31.38
CA ASN A 354 11.00 3.35 32.21
C ASN A 354 11.96 2.23 32.62
N THR A 355 11.54 0.98 32.48
CA THR A 355 12.44 -0.18 32.63
C THR A 355 13.40 -0.25 31.44
N PRO A 356 14.73 -0.25 31.66
CA PRO A 356 15.74 -0.26 30.59
C PRO A 356 15.60 -1.47 29.67
N ARG A 357 15.50 -1.22 28.36
CA ARG A 357 15.45 -2.26 27.32
C ARG A 357 16.17 -1.83 26.06
N ILE A 358 16.43 -2.79 25.18
CA ILE A 358 16.76 -2.50 23.79
C ILE A 358 15.46 -2.39 23.00
N ILE A 359 15.10 -1.18 22.57
CA ILE A 359 13.90 -0.94 21.77
C ILE A 359 14.29 -1.03 20.29
N ILE A 360 13.64 -1.90 19.54
CA ILE A 360 13.87 -2.02 18.09
C ILE A 360 12.67 -1.51 17.30
N CYS A 361 12.93 -0.75 16.23
CA CYS A 361 11.89 -0.14 15.39
C CYS A 361 12.25 -0.23 13.90
N ASN A 362 11.26 -0.42 13.03
CA ASN A 362 11.48 -0.22 11.59
C ASN A 362 11.65 1.28 11.26
N HIS A 363 12.38 1.60 10.19
CA HIS A 363 12.76 2.98 9.87
C HIS A 363 12.29 3.41 8.46
N GLN A 364 11.33 4.32 8.37
CA GLN A 364 10.66 4.72 7.14
C GLN A 364 10.63 6.24 6.91
N SER A 365 10.74 7.06 7.96
CA SER A 365 10.59 8.52 7.87
C SER A 365 11.49 9.26 8.86
N HIS A 366 11.62 10.58 8.67
CA HIS A 366 12.17 11.46 9.70
C HIS A 366 11.27 11.56 10.94
N LEU A 367 9.97 11.28 10.78
CA LEU A 367 9.00 11.36 11.88
C LEU A 367 9.14 10.21 12.89
N ASP A 368 9.83 9.13 12.54
CA ASP A 368 9.95 7.91 13.36
C ASP A 368 10.56 8.17 14.75
N LEU A 369 11.54 9.07 14.82
CA LEU A 369 12.20 9.45 16.08
C LEU A 369 11.23 10.17 17.01
N MET A 370 10.50 11.16 16.48
CA MET A 370 9.50 11.92 17.24
C MET A 370 8.37 11.00 17.73
N CYS A 371 7.99 10.00 16.94
CA CYS A 371 6.98 9.00 17.29
C CYS A 371 7.39 8.12 18.49
N GLN A 372 8.68 7.89 18.71
CA GLN A 372 9.17 7.12 19.87
C GLN A 372 9.33 7.98 21.12
N LEU A 373 9.75 9.23 20.95
CA LEU A 373 9.98 10.18 22.05
C LEU A 373 8.71 10.55 22.82
N VAL A 374 7.52 10.17 22.37
CA VAL A 374 6.25 10.41 23.08
C VAL A 374 5.99 9.44 24.24
N PHE A 375 6.74 8.34 24.33
CA PHE A 375 6.46 7.25 25.28
C PHE A 375 7.23 7.35 26.58
N THR A 376 8.49 7.77 26.54
CA THR A 376 9.31 7.90 27.74
C THR A 376 10.39 8.97 27.57
N PRO A 377 10.74 9.73 28.64
CA PRO A 377 11.94 10.55 28.64
C PRO A 377 13.22 9.71 28.75
N LYS A 378 13.15 8.47 29.24
CA LYS A 378 14.31 7.60 29.47
C LYS A 378 14.66 6.74 28.25
N ILE A 379 14.89 7.41 27.11
CA ILE A 379 15.27 6.78 25.84
C ILE A 379 16.42 7.56 25.20
N VAL A 380 17.38 6.84 24.66
CA VAL A 380 18.49 7.39 23.86
C VAL A 380 18.59 6.65 22.54
N PHE A 381 19.11 7.35 21.53
CA PHE A 381 19.23 6.81 20.18
C PHE A 381 20.70 6.67 19.79
N LEU A 382 20.98 5.58 19.07
CA LEU A 382 22.20 5.47 18.28
C LEU A 382 22.03 6.26 16.99
N THR A 383 22.95 7.18 16.72
CA THR A 383 22.85 8.17 15.64
C THR A 383 23.99 8.04 14.63
N ASN A 384 23.78 8.57 13.43
CA ASN A 384 24.86 8.70 12.46
C ASN A 384 25.75 9.90 12.81
N ALA A 385 27.03 9.83 12.46
CA ALA A 385 28.02 10.88 12.73
C ALA A 385 27.61 12.27 12.20
N TRP A 386 26.97 12.32 11.02
CA TRP A 386 26.51 13.60 10.46
C TRP A 386 25.36 14.23 11.27
N VAL A 387 24.50 13.41 11.90
CA VAL A 387 23.43 13.89 12.80
C VAL A 387 24.08 14.46 14.05
N TRP A 388 25.04 13.72 14.62
CA TRP A 388 25.83 14.11 15.79
C TRP A 388 26.53 15.47 15.62
N ASN A 389 27.07 15.72 14.42
CA ASN A 389 27.81 16.92 14.10
C ASN A 389 26.96 18.05 13.51
N ASN A 390 25.63 17.90 13.45
CA ASN A 390 24.77 18.90 12.85
C ASN A 390 24.79 20.23 13.64
N PRO A 391 24.90 21.40 12.99
CA PRO A 391 25.02 22.69 13.68
C PRO A 391 23.74 23.11 14.42
N PHE A 392 22.56 22.64 14.01
CA PHE A 392 21.28 23.02 14.61
C PHE A 392 20.93 22.13 15.81
N TYR A 393 21.05 20.81 15.66
CA TYR A 393 20.61 19.84 16.68
C TYR A 393 21.76 19.16 17.42
N GLY A 394 23.01 19.32 16.96
CA GLY A 394 24.18 18.63 17.52
C GLY A 394 24.41 18.93 18.99
N SER A 395 24.25 20.19 19.42
CA SER A 395 24.36 20.55 20.84
C SER A 395 23.31 19.85 21.68
N LEU A 396 22.06 19.83 21.23
CA LEU A 396 20.94 19.17 21.92
C LEU A 396 21.24 17.67 22.12
N ILE A 397 21.55 16.95 21.05
CA ILE A 397 21.74 15.49 21.11
C ILE A 397 23.00 15.08 21.90
N ARG A 398 24.06 15.91 21.88
CA ARG A 398 25.25 15.72 22.71
C ARG A 398 24.95 15.89 24.20
N ASN A 399 24.14 16.89 24.54
CA ASN A 399 23.72 17.13 25.92
C ASN A 399 22.66 16.12 26.40
N ALA A 400 21.88 15.55 25.48
CA ALA A 400 20.94 14.46 25.73
C ALA A 400 21.57 13.07 25.61
N GLU A 401 22.90 12.96 25.50
CA GLU A 401 23.64 11.69 25.53
C GLU A 401 23.15 10.66 24.50
N TYR A 402 22.68 11.12 23.33
CA TYR A 402 22.52 10.22 22.18
C TYR A 402 23.94 9.84 21.75
N LEU A 403 24.16 8.72 21.06
CA LEU A 403 25.55 8.30 20.80
C LEU A 403 25.77 8.08 19.30
N PRO A 404 26.85 8.61 18.70
CA PRO A 404 27.15 8.35 17.31
C PRO A 404 27.75 6.95 17.14
N VAL A 405 27.35 6.25 16.08
CA VAL A 405 27.98 4.99 15.65
C VAL A 405 28.80 5.30 14.40
N LYS A 406 30.13 5.32 14.53
CA LYS A 406 31.06 5.60 13.41
C LYS A 406 31.64 4.32 12.82
N GLU A 407 32.32 3.48 13.63
CA GLU A 407 33.08 2.32 13.14
C GLU A 407 32.98 1.06 14.03
N GLY A 408 32.25 1.14 15.15
CA GLY A 408 32.03 0.03 16.08
C GLY A 408 31.12 0.45 17.24
N ILE A 409 30.51 -0.52 17.91
CA ILE A 409 29.71 -0.28 19.12
C ILE A 409 30.60 -0.30 20.37
N GLU A 410 31.79 -0.89 20.26
CA GLU A 410 32.74 -1.18 21.33
C GLU A 410 33.18 0.09 22.07
N GLU A 411 33.49 1.17 21.33
CA GLU A 411 33.92 2.45 21.91
C GLU A 411 32.84 3.13 22.77
N ILE A 412 31.56 2.88 22.45
CA ILE A 412 30.43 3.49 23.15
C ILE A 412 29.87 2.58 24.28
N MET A 413 30.38 1.35 24.44
CA MET A 413 29.90 0.39 25.43
C MET A 413 29.94 0.90 26.88
N PRO A 414 31.01 1.56 27.37
CA PRO A 414 31.03 2.09 28.74
C PRO A 414 29.95 3.17 28.96
N HIS A 415 29.72 4.01 27.95
CA HIS A 415 28.69 5.05 27.99
C HIS A 415 27.28 4.45 27.99
N LEU A 416 27.05 3.42 27.17
CA LEU A 416 25.79 2.69 27.15
C LEU A 416 25.51 2.02 28.49
N ARG A 417 26.52 1.38 29.12
CA ARG A 417 26.40 0.77 30.44
C ARG A 417 25.93 1.80 31.48
N SER A 418 26.59 2.96 31.53
CA SER A 418 26.21 4.05 32.42
C SER A 418 24.80 4.58 32.17
N LEU A 419 24.35 4.67 30.91
CA LEU A 419 22.98 5.08 30.59
C LEU A 419 21.95 4.06 31.06
N ILE A 420 22.22 2.78 30.86
CA ILE A 420 21.35 1.67 31.28
C ILE A 420 21.22 1.64 32.80
N GLU A 421 22.33 1.77 33.54
CA GLU A 421 22.35 1.86 35.01
C GLU A 421 21.53 3.05 35.54
N ARG A 422 21.50 4.17 34.80
CA ARG A 422 20.64 5.34 35.10
C ARG A 422 19.17 5.17 34.68
N GLY A 423 18.83 4.02 34.11
CA GLY A 423 17.46 3.66 33.75
C GLY A 423 17.08 3.98 32.30
N TYR A 424 18.02 4.24 31.40
CA TYR A 424 17.70 4.58 30.00
C TYR A 424 17.59 3.33 29.12
N SER A 425 16.56 3.32 28.27
CA SER A 425 16.43 2.38 27.17
C SER A 425 17.23 2.84 25.94
N ILE A 426 17.78 1.89 25.19
CA ILE A 426 18.53 2.16 23.96
C ILE A 426 17.64 1.83 22.76
N ALA A 427 17.31 2.83 21.95
CA ALA A 427 16.54 2.65 20.74
C ALA A 427 17.43 2.48 19.51
N VAL A 428 17.15 1.42 18.75
CA VAL A 428 17.93 1.00 17.58
C VAL A 428 17.01 0.77 16.40
N TYR A 429 17.41 1.31 15.24
CA TYR A 429 16.81 0.95 13.95
C TYR A 429 17.68 -0.14 13.31
N PRO A 430 17.32 -1.44 13.42
CA PRO A 430 18.17 -2.52 12.94
C PRO A 430 18.35 -2.51 11.42
N GLU A 431 17.55 -1.77 10.65
CA GLU A 431 17.74 -1.55 9.21
C GLU A 431 18.96 -0.65 8.88
N GLY A 432 19.45 0.13 9.84
CA GLY A 432 20.55 1.08 9.67
C GLY A 432 20.23 2.32 8.82
N THR A 433 19.31 2.21 7.87
CA THR A 433 18.87 3.33 7.02
C THR A 433 17.35 3.32 6.84
N ARG A 434 16.78 4.50 6.53
CA ARG A 434 15.37 4.63 6.19
C ARG A 434 15.03 3.92 4.88
N SER A 435 13.97 3.12 4.91
CA SER A 435 13.33 2.54 3.74
C SER A 435 12.76 3.62 2.80
N LYS A 436 12.91 3.41 1.48
CA LYS A 436 12.37 4.33 0.45
C LYS A 436 10.94 3.99 0.05
N ASP A 437 10.54 2.73 0.22
CA ASP A 437 9.30 2.13 -0.27
C ASP A 437 8.44 1.56 0.88
N CYS A 438 8.80 1.87 2.13
CA CYS A 438 8.18 1.35 3.34
C CYS A 438 8.32 -0.18 3.54
N ARG A 439 9.11 -0.88 2.71
CA ARG A 439 9.42 -2.30 2.97
C ARG A 439 10.40 -2.42 4.11
N ILE A 440 10.25 -3.49 4.91
CA ILE A 440 11.15 -3.81 6.02
C ILE A 440 12.48 -4.33 5.45
N GLY A 441 13.54 -3.54 5.62
CA GLY A 441 14.90 -3.86 5.20
C GLY A 441 15.52 -5.03 5.98
N ARG A 442 16.76 -5.36 5.64
CA ARG A 442 17.54 -6.37 6.39
C ARG A 442 17.84 -5.84 7.79
N PHE A 443 17.65 -6.67 8.81
CA PHE A 443 18.07 -6.33 10.17
C PHE A 443 19.54 -6.70 10.38
N HIS A 444 20.32 -5.76 10.91
CA HIS A 444 21.66 -5.95 11.41
C HIS A 444 21.63 -6.52 12.84
N GLN A 445 22.71 -7.21 13.23
CA GLN A 445 22.79 -7.93 14.50
C GLN A 445 23.09 -7.06 15.73
N GLY A 446 23.41 -5.77 15.54
CA GLY A 446 23.91 -4.89 16.59
C GLY A 446 22.96 -4.72 17.78
N ALA A 447 21.65 -4.61 17.54
CA ALA A 447 20.67 -4.50 18.62
C ALA A 447 20.64 -5.76 19.51
N PHE A 448 20.77 -6.94 18.90
CA PHE A 448 20.75 -8.23 19.59
C PHE A 448 22.05 -8.49 20.36
N TYR A 449 23.18 -8.05 19.78
CA TYR A 449 24.45 -8.03 20.48
C TYR A 449 24.38 -7.19 21.77
N LEU A 450 23.85 -5.96 21.67
CA LEU A 450 23.64 -5.08 22.82
C LEU A 450 22.73 -5.70 23.87
N ALA A 451 21.63 -6.32 23.45
CA ALA A 451 20.70 -6.98 24.36
C ALA A 451 21.37 -8.10 25.15
N LYS A 452 22.18 -8.93 24.48
CA LYS A 452 22.94 -10.02 25.10
C LYS A 452 23.99 -9.50 26.07
N GLU A 453 24.78 -8.52 25.64
CA GLU A 453 25.93 -7.99 26.40
C GLU A 453 25.50 -7.26 27.68
N PHE A 454 24.34 -6.58 27.65
CA PHE A 454 23.77 -5.91 28.82
C PHE A 454 22.72 -6.75 29.55
N ASN A 455 22.47 -7.98 29.12
CA ASN A 455 21.42 -8.86 29.66
C ASN A 455 20.04 -8.16 29.74
N LEU A 456 19.67 -7.43 28.68
CA LEU A 456 18.43 -6.66 28.59
C LEU A 456 17.40 -7.32 27.67
N GLU A 457 16.12 -7.14 27.96
CA GLU A 457 15.05 -7.56 27.05
C GLU A 457 15.07 -6.72 25.75
N VAL A 458 14.60 -7.33 24.66
CA VAL A 458 14.33 -6.61 23.40
C VAL A 458 12.85 -6.27 23.34
N LEU A 459 12.51 -4.99 23.20
CA LEU A 459 11.14 -4.51 23.03
C LEU A 459 10.85 -4.22 21.54
N PRO A 460 10.03 -5.05 20.86
CA PRO A 460 9.67 -4.80 19.48
C PRO A 460 8.59 -3.70 19.38
N MET A 461 8.89 -2.63 18.65
CA MET A 461 7.94 -1.57 18.31
C MET A 461 7.81 -1.46 16.78
N TYR A 462 6.56 -1.45 16.30
CA TYR A 462 6.19 -1.42 14.90
C TYR A 462 5.63 -0.06 14.53
N LEU A 463 6.25 0.61 13.57
CA LEU A 463 5.85 1.92 13.06
C LEU A 463 5.18 1.78 11.71
N TYR A 464 3.89 2.13 11.64
CA TYR A 464 3.12 2.11 10.41
C TYR A 464 2.57 3.49 10.07
N GLY A 465 2.78 3.94 8.83
CA GLY A 465 2.28 5.23 8.35
C GLY A 465 3.32 6.36 8.16
N PRO A 466 4.37 6.52 8.98
CA PRO A 466 5.31 7.63 8.81
C PRO A 466 5.91 7.76 7.40
N GLY A 467 6.33 6.65 6.80
CA GLY A 467 6.88 6.65 5.43
C GLY A 467 5.84 6.94 4.34
N LYS A 468 4.54 6.79 4.63
CA LYS A 468 3.43 7.15 3.73
C LYS A 468 3.06 8.63 3.87
N ILE A 469 3.24 9.20 5.06
CA ILE A 469 2.91 10.58 5.40
C ILE A 469 4.03 11.54 4.99
N LEU A 470 5.28 11.21 5.34
CA LEU A 470 6.45 11.95 4.89
C LEU A 470 7.47 10.96 4.32
N PRO A 471 7.31 10.58 3.04
CA PRO A 471 8.20 9.62 2.37
C PRO A 471 9.62 10.16 2.28
N LYS A 472 10.62 9.28 2.33
CA LYS A 472 12.03 9.65 2.15
C LYS A 472 12.32 10.37 0.83
N THR A 473 11.52 10.12 -0.19
CA THR A 473 11.69 10.64 -1.56
C THR A 473 10.90 11.91 -1.85
N SER A 474 10.18 12.45 -0.86
CA SER A 474 9.30 13.62 -1.02
C SER A 474 9.41 14.55 0.18
N TYR A 475 9.24 15.85 -0.05
CA TYR A 475 9.11 16.85 1.01
C TYR A 475 7.66 17.20 1.32
N HIS A 476 6.71 16.63 0.57
CA HIS A 476 5.29 16.88 0.77
C HIS A 476 4.73 15.99 1.86
N LEU A 477 3.92 16.60 2.73
CA LEU A 477 3.29 15.89 3.82
C LEU A 477 1.90 15.40 3.37
N HIS A 478 1.69 14.09 3.35
CA HIS A 478 0.45 13.45 2.91
C HIS A 478 -0.50 13.20 4.09
N LYS A 479 -1.81 13.08 3.80
CA LYS A 479 -2.77 12.61 4.81
C LYS A 479 -2.54 11.13 5.09
N GLY A 480 -2.78 10.69 6.32
CA GLY A 480 -2.64 9.28 6.66
C GLY A 480 -2.83 8.99 8.13
N THR A 481 -2.59 7.74 8.49
CA THR A 481 -2.69 7.27 9.87
C THR A 481 -1.30 6.87 10.35
N PHE A 482 -0.87 7.43 11.46
CA PHE A 482 0.24 6.93 12.25
C PHE A 482 -0.28 5.86 13.21
N CYS A 483 0.28 4.66 13.12
CA CYS A 483 -0.01 3.58 14.06
C CYS A 483 1.30 3.05 14.64
N ILE A 484 1.35 2.99 15.97
CA ILE A 484 2.45 2.39 16.70
C ILE A 484 1.91 1.19 17.46
N GLU A 485 2.41 0.00 17.17
CA GLU A 485 2.13 -1.17 17.99
C GLU A 485 3.39 -1.60 18.71
N VAL A 486 3.26 -2.00 19.97
CA VAL A 486 4.37 -2.55 20.76
C VAL A 486 3.99 -3.95 21.20
N ASP A 487 4.90 -4.89 21.01
CA ASP A 487 4.75 -6.26 21.46
C ASP A 487 5.28 -6.42 22.90
N LYS A 488 5.05 -7.61 23.50
CA LYS A 488 5.70 -7.96 24.76
C LYS A 488 7.22 -7.96 24.61
N PRO A 489 7.98 -7.54 25.63
CA PRO A 489 9.43 -7.68 25.65
C PRO A 489 9.83 -9.15 25.45
N LEU A 490 10.93 -9.37 24.73
CA LEU A 490 11.54 -10.68 24.54
C LEU A 490 12.69 -10.84 25.52
N THR A 491 12.63 -11.89 26.32
CA THR A 491 13.67 -12.28 27.27
C THR A 491 14.91 -12.81 26.56
N GLN A 492 16.03 -12.87 27.28
CA GLN A 492 17.26 -13.45 26.75
C GLN A 492 17.10 -14.93 26.38
N ASN A 493 16.33 -15.69 27.16
CA ASN A 493 16.04 -17.10 26.86
C ASN A 493 15.30 -17.26 25.53
N GLU A 494 14.29 -16.42 25.28
CA GLU A 494 13.55 -16.43 24.01
C GLU A 494 14.42 -16.03 22.82
N LEU A 495 15.31 -15.03 23.00
CA LEU A 495 16.25 -14.61 21.96
C LEU A 495 17.28 -15.70 21.65
N SER A 496 17.87 -16.31 22.68
CA SER A 496 18.81 -17.42 22.54
C SER A 496 18.17 -18.64 21.86
N ALA A 497 16.89 -18.90 22.12
CA ALA A 497 16.14 -19.96 21.45
C ALA A 497 15.99 -19.74 19.92
N MET A 498 16.08 -18.49 19.44
CA MET A 498 16.08 -18.20 17.99
C MET A 498 17.41 -18.57 17.30
N GLY A 499 18.47 -18.84 18.08
CA GLY A 499 19.81 -19.17 17.60
C GLY A 499 20.81 -18.01 17.74
N ASP A 500 21.81 -18.01 16.86
CA ASP A 500 22.85 -16.96 16.84
C ASP A 500 22.28 -15.56 16.53
N LEU A 501 23.09 -14.52 16.69
CA LEU A 501 22.67 -13.13 16.50
C LEU A 501 22.15 -12.84 15.07
N LYS A 502 22.67 -13.55 14.06
CA LYS A 502 22.21 -13.41 12.67
C LYS A 502 20.82 -14.04 12.50
N LYS A 503 20.57 -15.21 13.10
CA LYS A 503 19.28 -15.88 13.12
C LYS A 503 18.25 -15.09 13.93
N GLN A 504 18.63 -14.48 15.05
CA GLN A 504 17.79 -13.56 15.81
C GLN A 504 17.33 -12.38 14.94
N ALA A 505 18.27 -11.71 14.27
CA ALA A 505 17.95 -10.59 13.37
C ALA A 505 17.05 -11.01 12.20
N SER A 506 17.31 -12.16 11.56
CA SER A 506 16.50 -12.68 10.46
C SER A 506 15.07 -13.07 10.91
N THR A 507 14.96 -13.71 12.08
CA THR A 507 13.67 -14.11 12.66
C THR A 507 12.85 -12.90 13.07
N MET A 508 13.47 -11.91 13.72
CA MET A 508 12.79 -10.66 14.04
C MET A 508 12.38 -9.90 12.80
N ARG A 509 13.20 -9.84 11.75
CA ARG A 509 12.78 -9.24 10.47
C ARG A 509 11.52 -9.90 9.92
N ARG A 510 11.44 -11.24 9.92
CA ARG A 510 10.25 -11.97 9.45
C ARG A 510 9.01 -11.60 10.27
N ARG A 511 9.15 -11.53 11.60
CA ARG A 511 8.09 -11.08 12.50
C ARG A 511 7.64 -9.64 12.18
N TYR A 512 8.58 -8.74 11.89
CA TYR A 512 8.27 -7.36 11.49
C TYR A 512 7.52 -7.27 10.17
N ILE A 513 7.88 -8.09 9.17
CA ILE A 513 7.14 -8.14 7.90
C ILE A 513 5.69 -8.59 8.15
N GLN A 514 5.51 -9.70 8.86
CA GLN A 514 4.18 -10.24 9.17
C GLN A 514 3.33 -9.24 9.96
N LYS A 515 3.91 -8.62 10.99
CA LYS A 515 3.19 -7.65 11.83
C LYS A 515 2.87 -6.36 11.06
N TYR A 516 3.78 -5.90 10.21
CA TYR A 516 3.52 -4.74 9.35
C TYR A 516 2.37 -5.02 8.38
N GLU A 517 2.31 -6.22 7.80
CA GLU A 517 1.21 -6.67 6.94
C GLU A 517 -0.12 -6.76 7.71
N GLU A 518 -0.12 -7.29 8.93
CA GLU A 518 -1.30 -7.33 9.81
C GLU A 518 -1.86 -5.93 10.05
N ILE A 519 -0.98 -4.99 10.44
CA ILE A 519 -1.35 -3.57 10.67
C ILE A 519 -1.86 -2.93 9.38
N ALA A 520 -1.18 -3.17 8.25
CA ALA A 520 -1.59 -2.66 6.95
C ALA A 520 -2.99 -3.15 6.57
N ASN A 521 -3.25 -4.46 6.70
CA ASN A 521 -4.55 -5.04 6.41
C ASN A 521 -5.64 -4.42 7.26
N ARG A 522 -5.40 -4.25 8.57
CA ARG A 522 -6.38 -3.64 9.48
C ARG A 522 -6.67 -2.17 9.19
N LEU A 523 -5.66 -1.38 8.79
CA LEU A 523 -5.80 0.07 8.63
C LEU A 523 -6.13 0.52 7.21
N GLU A 524 -5.94 -0.35 6.21
CA GLU A 524 -6.17 -0.04 4.79
C GLU A 524 -7.43 -0.67 4.21
N GLN A 525 -8.12 -1.50 4.99
CA GLN A 525 -9.52 -1.87 4.77
C GLN A 525 -10.40 -0.63 4.87
#